data_AF-A0AA50QYP9-F1
#
_entry.id   AF-A0AA50QYP9-F1
#
_cell.length_a   1.000
_cell.length_b   1.000
_cell.length_c   1.000
_cell.angle_alpha   90.00
_cell.angle_beta   90.00
_cell.angle_gamma   90.00
#
_symmetry.space_group_name_H-M   'P 1'
#
loop_
_entity.id
_entity.type
_entity.pdbx_description
1 polymer ?
#
loop_
_entity_poly.entity_id
_entity_poly.type
_entity_poly.pdbx_seq_one_letter_code
_entity_poly.pdbx_strand_id
1 'polypeptide(L)' 'CGHCKRLKPEYAVAAGVLKTDDPPVALAKVDCTEGGKSTCEEFSVSGYPTLKIFRKGEL' A
#
# COMPACT_ATOMS: atom_id res chain seq x y z
N CYS A 1 -0.93 7.05 13.75
CA CYS A 1 -0.45 5.67 13.49
C CYS A 1 1.08 5.58 13.62
N GLY A 2 1.61 5.04 14.72
CA GLY A 2 3.07 4.84 14.89
C GLY A 2 3.63 3.74 13.97
N HIS A 3 2.88 2.65 13.79
CA HIS A 3 3.25 1.54 12.90
C HIS A 3 3.44 1.97 11.44
N CYS A 4 2.59 2.86 10.95
CA CYS A 4 2.69 3.41 9.59
C CYS A 4 3.97 4.22 9.40
N LYS A 5 4.38 5.03 10.40
CA LYS A 5 5.62 5.80 10.34
C LYS A 5 6.84 4.88 10.28
N ARG A 6 6.81 3.76 11.00
CA ARG A 6 7.88 2.75 10.99
C ARG A 6 7.94 1.95 9.68
N LEU A 7 6.79 1.67 9.05
CA LEU A 7 6.73 0.92 7.79
C LEU A 7 7.13 1.75 6.57
N LYS A 8 6.86 3.08 6.57
CA LYS A 8 7.16 3.98 5.45
C LYS A 8 8.56 3.82 4.83
N PRO A 9 9.68 3.86 5.59
CA PRO A 9 11.01 3.74 5.00
C PRO A 9 11.23 2.37 4.33
N GLU A 10 10.90 1.28 5.02
CA GLU A 10 11.05 -0.08 4.49
C GLU A 10 10.19 -0.30 3.23
N TYR A 11 8.97 0.25 3.20
CA TYR A 11 8.07 0.15 2.07
C TYR A 11 8.61 0.90 0.83
N ALA A 12 9.31 2.02 1.03
CA ALA A 12 9.95 2.76 -0.05
C ALA A 12 11.17 2.00 -0.61
N VAL A 13 11.96 1.36 0.26
CA VAL A 13 13.08 0.49 -0.16
C VAL A 13 12.54 -0.69 -0.96
N ALA A 14 11.50 -1.37 -0.46
CA ALA A 14 10.86 -2.48 -1.16
C ALA A 14 10.32 -2.05 -2.53
N ALA A 15 9.70 -0.88 -2.64
CA ALA A 15 9.22 -0.35 -3.92
C ALA A 15 10.36 -0.14 -4.93
N GLY A 16 11.54 0.29 -4.47
CA GLY A 16 12.72 0.44 -5.31
C GLY A 16 13.22 -0.90 -5.87
N VAL A 17 13.29 -1.92 -5.01
CA VAL A 17 13.73 -3.28 -5.39
C VAL A 17 12.72 -3.93 -6.34
N LEU A 18 11.45 -3.94 -5.96
CA LEU A 18 10.36 -4.61 -6.69
C LEU A 18 10.06 -4.00 -8.06
N LYS A 19 10.41 -2.74 -8.26
CA LYS A 19 10.34 -2.09 -9.58
C LYS A 19 11.34 -2.67 -10.58
N THR A 20 12.41 -3.33 -10.11
CA THR A 20 13.45 -3.94 -10.95
C THR A 20 13.22 -5.41 -11.25
N ASP A 21 12.19 -6.03 -10.67
CA ASP A 21 11.81 -7.41 -10.96
C ASP A 21 11.22 -7.55 -12.38
N ASP A 22 11.24 -8.78 -12.91
CA ASP A 22 10.58 -9.16 -14.16
C ASP A 22 9.53 -10.25 -13.89
N PRO A 23 8.22 -9.92 -13.90
CA PRO A 23 7.63 -8.61 -14.21
C PRO A 23 7.71 -7.62 -13.02
N PRO A 24 7.71 -6.29 -13.28
CA PRO A 24 7.85 -5.29 -12.24
C PRO A 24 6.61 -5.26 -11.33
N VAL A 25 6.86 -5.19 -10.02
CA VAL A 25 5.81 -5.11 -9.00
C VAL A 25 5.70 -3.69 -8.46
N ALA A 26 4.57 -3.04 -8.73
CA ALA A 26 4.30 -1.69 -8.28
C ALA A 26 3.74 -1.66 -6.85
N LEU A 27 4.33 -0.83 -5.99
CA LEU A 27 3.83 -0.56 -4.65
C LEU A 27 3.17 0.82 -4.62
N ALA A 28 1.93 0.85 -4.12
CA ALA A 28 1.17 2.09 -3.94
C ALA A 28 0.88 2.34 -2.46
N LYS A 29 0.60 3.61 -2.13
CA LYS A 29 0.06 4.03 -0.82
C LYS A 29 -1.25 4.77 -1.04
N VAL A 30 -2.21 4.55 -0.17
CA VAL A 30 -3.48 5.29 -0.13
C VAL A 30 -3.60 5.94 1.25
N ASP A 31 -3.84 7.25 1.28
CA ASP A 31 -4.11 7.96 2.53
C ASP A 31 -5.60 7.95 2.83
N CYS A 32 -6.01 7.06 3.73
CA CYS A 32 -7.40 6.90 4.15
C CYS A 32 -7.93 8.07 5.01
N THR A 33 -7.06 9.00 5.43
CA THR A 33 -7.45 10.18 6.23
C THR A 33 -7.71 11.42 5.37
N GLU A 34 -7.25 11.41 4.11
CA GLU A 34 -7.44 12.49 3.16
C GLU A 34 -8.26 12.01 1.95
N GLY A 35 -7.76 12.18 0.73
CA GLY A 35 -8.49 11.85 -0.51
C GLY A 35 -8.74 10.36 -0.77
N GLY A 36 -8.18 9.45 0.04
CA GLY A 36 -8.33 8.01 -0.13
C GLY A 36 -9.45 7.36 0.70
N LYS A 37 -10.24 8.14 1.44
CA LYS A 37 -11.25 7.60 2.37
C LYS A 37 -12.24 6.63 1.70
N SER A 38 -12.82 7.00 0.56
CA SER A 38 -13.77 6.15 -0.17
C SER A 38 -13.14 4.84 -0.62
N THR A 39 -11.90 4.87 -1.13
CA THR A 39 -11.13 3.68 -1.50
C THR A 39 -10.90 2.77 -0.29
N CYS A 40 -10.56 3.35 0.87
CA CYS A 40 -10.33 2.57 2.08
C CYS A 40 -11.62 1.96 2.64
N GLU A 41 -12.75 2.65 2.52
CA GLU A 41 -14.08 2.10 2.85
C GLU A 41 -14.46 0.95 1.91
N GLU A 42 -14.29 1.12 0.59
CA GLU A 42 -14.56 0.08 -0.43
C GLU A 42 -13.76 -1.19 -0.14
N PHE A 43 -12.49 -1.04 0.23
CA PHE A 43 -11.63 -2.17 0.58
C PHE A 43 -11.72 -2.58 2.06
N SER A 44 -12.69 -2.08 2.83
CA SER A 44 -12.91 -2.44 4.24
C SER A 44 -11.68 -2.30 5.13
N VAL A 45 -10.93 -1.20 4.97
CA VAL A 45 -9.75 -0.89 5.79
C VAL A 45 -10.21 -0.31 7.13
N SER A 46 -10.09 -1.10 8.20
CA SER A 46 -10.49 -0.72 9.57
C SER A 46 -9.32 -0.45 10.52
N GLY A 47 -8.08 -0.65 10.07
CA GLY A 47 -6.87 -0.48 10.88
C GLY A 47 -5.67 -0.07 10.03
N TYR A 48 -4.59 0.38 10.69
CA TYR A 48 -3.39 0.84 9.98
C TYR A 48 -2.08 0.32 10.59
N PRO A 49 -1.09 -0.06 9.78
CA PRO A 49 -1.16 -0.17 8.31
C PRO A 49 -1.94 -1.42 7.87
N THR A 50 -2.62 -1.35 6.73
CA THR A 50 -3.21 -2.51 6.03
C THR A 50 -2.55 -2.62 4.68
N LEU A 51 -2.06 -3.82 4.34
CA LEU A 51 -1.48 -4.14 3.05
C LEU A 51 -2.45 -5.06 2.29
N LYS A 52 -2.67 -4.74 1.03
CA LYS A 52 -3.54 -5.46 0.10
C LYS A 52 -2.77 -5.67 -1.20
N ILE A 53 -2.75 -6.90 -1.69
CA ILE A 53 -2.02 -7.27 -2.91
C ILE A 53 -3.05 -7.44 -4.00
N PHE A 54 -2.88 -6.73 -5.11
CA PHE A 54 -3.74 -6.87 -6.27
C PHE A 54 -3.02 -7.68 -7.34
N ARG A 55 -3.69 -8.69 -7.90
CA ARG A 55 -3.19 -9.47 -9.04
C ARG A 55 -4.18 -9.31 -10.19
N LYS A 56 -3.71 -8.76 -11.31
CA LYS A 56 -4.54 -8.51 -12.50
C LYS A 56 -5.81 -7.68 -12.23
N GLY A 57 -5.75 -6.77 -11.25
CA GLY A 57 -6.87 -5.89 -10.87
C GLY A 57 -7.83 -6.50 -9.83
N GLU A 58 -7.60 -7.74 -9.42
CA GLU A 58 -8.37 -8.42 -8.38
C GLU A 58 -7.60 -8.40 -7.05
N LEU A 59 -8.32 -8.18 -5.95
CA LEU A 59 -7.80 -8.24 -4.59
C LEU A 59 -7.63 -9.68 -4.10
#